data_AF-A0A173UGL8-F1
#
_entry.id   AF-A0A173UGL8-F1
#
_cell.length_a   1.000
_cell.length_b   1.000
_cell.length_c   1.000
_cell.angle_alpha   90.00
_cell.angle_beta   90.00
_cell.angle_gamma   90.00
#
_symmetry.space_group_name_H-M   'P 1'
#
loop_
_entity.id
_entity.type
_entity.pdbx_description
1 polymer ?
#
loop_
_entity_poly.entity_id
_entity_poly.type
_entity_poly.pdbx_seq_one_letter_code
_entity_poly.pdbx_strand_id
1 'polypeptide(L)'
;MPHHMPSAEYISQYGASKKDGLCMNMEMPSPGTGGRHRLTDTYGRNMTDAEKAYYYSLSPGDALAYDIKNVRKIYQSQGLYTQIRPQLQRYINESKRLFSDLHQK
;
A
#
# COMPACT_ATOMS: atom_id res chain seq x y z
N MET A 1 0.11 13.44 1.09
CA MET A 1 0.21 12.54 -0.08
C MET A 1 -0.43 11.21 0.29
N PRO A 2 -1.37 10.68 -0.52
CA PRO A 2 -2.01 9.39 -0.29
C PRO A 2 -1.00 8.22 -0.25
N HIS A 3 -1.42 7.08 0.28
CA HIS A 3 -0.59 5.88 0.42
C HIS A 3 -0.72 4.96 -0.79
N HIS A 4 0.40 4.60 -1.41
CA HIS A 4 0.45 3.64 -2.52
C HIS A 4 0.74 2.24 -1.99
N MET A 5 0.04 1.25 -2.51
CA MET A 5 0.21 -0.18 -2.22
C MET A 5 0.09 -0.97 -3.55
N PRO A 6 1.18 -1.49 -4.13
CA PRO A 6 2.56 -1.44 -3.67
C PRO A 6 3.10 -0.01 -3.52
N SER A 7 4.14 0.18 -2.70
CA SER A 7 4.76 1.47 -2.47
C SER A 7 5.19 2.15 -3.77
N ALA A 8 5.16 3.49 -3.80
CA ALA A 8 5.55 4.25 -4.98
C ALA A 8 7.01 4.00 -5.43
N GLU A 9 7.89 3.64 -4.48
CA GLU A 9 9.28 3.28 -4.78
C GLU A 9 9.37 1.91 -5.46
N TYR A 10 8.56 0.93 -5.02
CA TYR A 10 8.43 -0.36 -5.69
C TYR A 10 7.92 -0.20 -7.13
N ILE A 11 6.81 0.52 -7.32
CA ILE A 11 6.19 0.72 -8.64
C ILE A 11 7.16 1.39 -9.63
N SER A 12 8.03 2.29 -9.16
CA SER A 12 9.01 2.97 -10.02
C SER A 12 10.05 2.03 -10.66
N GLN A 13 10.28 0.85 -10.07
CA GLN A 13 11.19 -0.16 -10.63
C GLN A 13 10.61 -0.83 -11.88
N TYR A 14 9.29 -0.77 -12.06
CA TYR A 14 8.56 -1.34 -13.19
C TYR A 14 8.24 -0.30 -14.27
N GLY A 15 8.89 0.87 -14.24
CA GLY A 15 8.71 1.93 -15.24
C GLY A 15 7.39 2.70 -15.18
N ALA A 16 6.51 2.38 -14.22
CA ALA A 16 5.28 3.11 -13.98
C ALA A 16 5.54 4.39 -13.17
N SER A 17 4.98 5.52 -13.59
CA SER A 17 5.18 6.78 -12.88
C SER A 17 4.40 6.76 -11.56
N LYS A 18 4.87 7.51 -10.55
CA LYS A 18 4.15 7.66 -9.27
C LYS A 18 2.71 8.17 -9.44
N LYS A 19 2.39 8.78 -10.59
CA LYS A 19 1.07 9.30 -10.94
C LYS A 19 0.10 8.20 -11.40
N ASP A 20 0.65 7.06 -11.82
CA ASP A 20 -0.10 5.92 -12.35
C ASP A 20 -0.37 4.85 -11.27
N GLY A 21 0.34 4.92 -10.14
CA GLY A 21 0.14 4.01 -9.01
C GLY A 21 -1.11 4.34 -8.21
N LEU A 22 -1.99 3.34 -8.03
CA LEU A 22 -3.20 3.48 -7.20
C LEU A 22 -2.83 3.94 -5.78
N CYS A 23 -3.57 4.90 -5.24
CA CYS A 23 -3.29 5.42 -3.90
C CYS A 23 -4.56 5.65 -3.09
N MET A 24 -4.46 5.51 -1.78
CA MET A 24 -5.56 5.56 -0.83
C MET A 24 -5.23 6.56 0.27
N ASN A 25 -6.16 7.44 0.61
CA ASN A 25 -6.00 8.23 1.83
C ASN A 25 -6.25 7.32 3.04
N MET A 26 -5.26 7.24 3.93
CA MET A 26 -5.28 6.39 5.13
C MET A 26 -5.59 7.21 6.39
N GLU A 27 -6.24 8.35 6.22
CA GLU A 27 -6.50 9.31 7.28
C GLU A 27 -7.49 8.80 8.32
N MET A 28 -7.09 8.89 9.59
CA MET A 28 -8.00 9.00 10.72
C MET A 28 -7.56 10.22 11.55
N PRO A 29 -8.51 10.94 12.19
CA PRO A 29 -8.33 12.31 12.70
C PRO A 29 -7.28 12.50 13.81
N SER A 30 -6.54 11.46 14.22
CA SER A 30 -5.39 11.58 15.10
C SER A 30 -4.41 10.42 14.87
N PRO A 31 -3.09 10.67 14.77
CA PRO A 31 -2.37 11.93 14.98
C PRO A 31 -2.01 12.68 13.67
N GLY A 32 -2.91 12.78 12.68
CA GLY A 32 -2.60 13.50 11.43
C GLY A 32 -3.78 13.89 10.54
N THR A 33 -3.54 14.86 9.65
CA THR A 33 -4.45 15.48 8.67
C THR A 33 -4.22 14.97 7.25
N GLY A 34 -4.20 13.65 7.08
CA GLY A 34 -4.39 13.07 5.75
C GLY A 34 -3.13 12.66 5.05
N GLY A 35 -3.04 11.36 4.76
CA GLY A 35 -1.91 10.81 4.04
C GLY A 35 -1.61 9.37 4.40
N ARG A 36 -0.32 9.06 4.46
CA ARG A 36 0.22 7.72 4.72
C ARG A 36 0.11 7.40 6.21
N HIS A 37 -0.30 6.19 6.54
CA HIS A 37 -0.35 5.74 7.92
C HIS A 37 1.09 5.47 8.41
N ARG A 38 1.56 6.19 9.44
CA ARG A 38 2.99 6.16 9.87
C ARG A 38 3.47 4.79 10.35
N LEU A 39 2.56 3.91 10.75
CA LEU A 39 2.87 2.55 11.19
C LEU A 39 3.01 1.54 10.06
N THR A 40 2.77 1.93 8.79
CA THR A 40 2.97 0.97 7.70
C THR A 40 4.44 0.66 7.50
N ASP A 41 4.77 -0.57 7.15
CA ASP A 41 6.18 -1.00 7.02
C ASP A 41 6.89 -0.20 5.91
N THR A 42 6.18 0.15 4.82
CA THR A 42 6.70 0.96 3.72
C THR A 42 6.76 2.47 4.01
N TYR A 43 6.49 2.90 5.24
CA TYR A 43 6.61 4.30 5.65
C TYR A 43 8.01 4.62 6.16
N GLY A 44 8.67 5.61 5.54
CA GLY A 44 9.95 6.13 6.03
C GLY A 44 11.03 5.06 6.10
N ARG A 45 11.57 4.83 7.30
CA ARG A 45 12.59 3.80 7.60
C ARG A 45 12.08 2.71 8.53
N ASN A 46 10.78 2.40 8.46
CA ASN A 46 10.19 1.36 9.30
C ASN A 46 10.68 -0.05 8.95
N MET A 47 11.18 -0.25 7.73
CA MET A 47 11.90 -1.45 7.31
C MET A 47 13.41 -1.28 7.48
N THR A 48 14.08 -2.34 7.93
CA THR A 48 15.51 -2.55 7.76
C THR A 48 15.87 -2.70 6.27
N ASP A 49 17.15 -2.53 5.93
CA ASP A 49 17.60 -2.71 4.55
C ASP A 49 17.32 -4.14 4.02
N ALA A 50 17.41 -5.15 4.88
CA ALA A 50 17.08 -6.53 4.53
C ALA A 50 15.59 -6.74 4.25
N GLU A 51 14.71 -6.18 5.08
CA GLU A 51 13.25 -6.24 4.86
C GLU A 51 12.85 -5.48 3.60
N LYS A 52 13.48 -4.33 3.35
CA LYS A 52 13.26 -3.54 2.14
C LYS A 52 13.70 -4.31 0.88
N ALA A 53 14.85 -4.98 0.93
CA ALA A 53 15.33 -5.82 -0.17
C ALA A 53 14.40 -7.02 -0.42
N TYR A 54 13.90 -7.67 0.64
CA TYR A 54 12.89 -8.73 0.51
C TYR A 54 11.60 -8.21 -0.12
N TYR A 55 11.08 -7.08 0.35
CA TYR A 55 9.86 -6.49 -0.20
C TYR A 55 10.02 -6.14 -1.70
N TYR A 56 11.20 -5.71 -2.13
CA TYR A 56 11.49 -5.43 -3.55
C TYR A 56 11.70 -6.67 -4.41
N SER A 57 11.98 -7.84 -3.82
CA SER A 57 12.06 -9.09 -4.58
C SER A 57 10.68 -9.74 -4.81
N LEU A 58 9.63 -9.26 -4.16
CA LEU A 58 8.27 -9.77 -4.33
C LEU A 58 7.72 -9.47 -5.74
N SER A 59 6.82 -10.33 -6.23
CA SER A 59 6.00 -10.02 -7.40
C SER A 59 5.04 -8.86 -7.09
N PRO A 60 4.51 -8.13 -8.10
CA PRO A 60 3.59 -7.03 -7.84
C PRO A 60 2.35 -7.44 -7.04
N GLY A 61 1.84 -8.66 -7.28
CA GLY A 61 0.72 -9.23 -6.54
C GLY A 61 1.08 -9.54 -5.08
N ASP A 62 2.28 -10.08 -4.83
CA ASP A 62 2.75 -10.38 -3.48
C ASP A 62 3.08 -9.12 -2.69
N ALA A 63 3.67 -8.10 -3.34
CA ALA A 63 3.93 -6.80 -2.73
C ALA A 63 2.61 -6.10 -2.32
N LEU A 64 1.58 -6.18 -3.17
CA LEU A 64 0.24 -5.70 -2.83
C LEU A 64 -0.33 -6.47 -1.64
N ALA A 65 -0.25 -7.80 -1.65
CA ALA A 65 -0.76 -8.64 -0.56
C ALA A 65 -0.05 -8.34 0.78
N TYR A 66 1.26 -8.09 0.73
CA TYR A 66 2.06 -7.67 1.87
C TYR A 66 1.54 -6.37 2.48
N ASP A 67 1.39 -5.32 1.66
CA ASP A 67 0.95 -4.00 2.13
C ASP A 67 -0.48 -4.04 2.69
N ILE A 68 -1.39 -4.75 2.02
CA ILE A 68 -2.76 -4.95 2.50
C ILE A 68 -2.76 -5.68 3.85
N LYS A 69 -1.93 -6.71 4.03
CA LYS A 69 -1.83 -7.44 5.30
C LYS A 69 -1.30 -6.54 6.41
N ASN A 70 -0.29 -5.71 6.11
CA ASN A 70 0.28 -4.77 7.06
C ASN A 70 -0.77 -3.72 7.50
N VAL A 71 -1.47 -3.10 6.55
CA VAL A 71 -2.58 -2.17 6.83
C VAL A 71 -3.67 -2.83 7.68
N ARG A 72 -4.12 -4.04 7.33
CA ARG A 72 -5.14 -4.76 8.10
C ARG A 72 -4.73 -4.93 9.55
N LYS A 73 -3.50 -5.37 9.81
CA LYS A 73 -2.98 -5.56 11.18
C LYS A 73 -3.02 -4.26 11.99
N ILE A 74 -2.60 -3.14 11.37
CA ILE A 74 -2.57 -1.82 12.00
C ILE A 74 -3.99 -1.38 12.40
N TYR A 75 -4.96 -1.43 11.49
CA TYR A 75 -6.32 -0.99 11.82
C TYR A 75 -7.05 -1.99 12.73
N GLN A 76 -6.68 -3.27 12.71
CA GLN A 76 -7.19 -4.25 13.66
C GLN A 76 -6.68 -3.95 15.08
N SER A 77 -5.39 -3.65 15.26
CA SER A 77 -4.84 -3.31 16.57
C SER A 77 -5.38 -2.00 17.13
N GLN A 78 -5.82 -1.09 16.26
CA GLN A 78 -6.49 0.16 16.64
C GLN A 78 -8.01 0.03 16.85
N GLY A 79 -8.62 -1.13 16.53
CA GLY A 79 -10.07 -1.31 16.60
C GLY A 79 -10.87 -0.60 15.50
N LEU A 80 -10.20 -0.17 14.43
CA LEU A 80 -10.74 0.69 13.36
C LEU A 80 -10.93 -0.07 12.04
N TYR A 81 -10.59 -1.36 12.01
CA TYR A 81 -10.65 -2.19 10.80
C TYR A 81 -12.02 -2.21 10.13
N THR A 82 -13.11 -2.27 10.91
CA THR A 82 -14.47 -2.28 10.35
C THR A 82 -14.78 -1.01 9.54
N GLN A 83 -14.21 0.14 9.92
CA GLN A 83 -14.42 1.42 9.25
C GLN A 83 -13.68 1.50 7.91
N ILE A 84 -12.44 1.00 7.86
CA ILE A 84 -11.60 1.07 6.66
C ILE A 84 -11.85 -0.08 5.67
N ARG A 85 -12.46 -1.18 6.10
CA ARG A 85 -12.66 -2.39 5.29
C ARG A 85 -13.33 -2.12 3.93
N PRO A 86 -14.40 -1.32 3.81
CA PRO A 86 -15.04 -1.06 2.52
C PRO A 86 -14.09 -0.35 1.53
N GLN A 87 -13.32 0.63 2.03
CA GLN A 87 -12.37 1.39 1.22
C GLN A 87 -11.20 0.49 0.79
N LEU A 88 -10.70 -0.36 1.69
CA LEU A 88 -9.63 -1.32 1.41
C LEU A 88 -10.06 -2.34 0.35
N GLN A 89 -11.31 -2.78 0.38
CA GLN A 89 -11.85 -3.73 -0.59
C GLN A 89 -12.00 -3.11 -1.99
N ARG A 90 -12.39 -1.83 -2.08
CA ARG A 90 -12.37 -1.08 -3.34
C ARG A 90 -10.96 -0.97 -3.90
N TYR A 91 -10.00 -0.63 -3.06
CA TYR A 91 -8.59 -0.53 -3.44
C TYR A 91 -8.05 -1.83 -4.05
N ILE A 92 -8.31 -2.97 -3.39
CA ILE A 92 -7.87 -4.29 -3.89
C ILE A 92 -8.48 -4.59 -5.26
N ASN A 93 -9.76 -4.27 -5.46
CA ASN A 93 -10.44 -4.52 -6.72
C ASN A 93 -9.90 -3.65 -7.87
N GLU A 94 -9.64 -2.37 -7.59
CA GLU A 94 -9.04 -1.44 -8.56
C GLU A 94 -7.60 -1.83 -8.88
N SER A 95 -6.82 -2.20 -7.86
CA SER A 95 -5.43 -2.65 -8.03
C SER A 95 -5.34 -3.89 -8.92
N LYS A 96 -6.22 -4.89 -8.72
CA LYS A 96 -6.30 -6.07 -9.58
C LYS A 96 -6.57 -5.72 -11.04
N ARG A 97 -7.48 -4.79 -11.31
CA ARG A 97 -7.79 -4.34 -12.68
C ARG A 97 -6.57 -3.69 -13.32
N LEU A 98 -5.93 -2.75 -12.63
CA LEU A 98 -4.74 -2.06 -13.12
C LEU A 98 -3.58 -3.02 -13.39
N PHE A 99 -3.33 -3.97 -12.49
CA PHE A 99 -2.27 -4.97 -12.71
C PHE A 99 -2.60 -5.93 -13.85
N SER A 100 -3.86 -6.37 -14.00
CA SER A 100 -4.27 -7.16 -15.17
C SER A 100 -4.04 -6.42 -16.48
N ASP A 101 -4.32 -5.11 -16.53
CA ASP A 101 -4.10 -4.29 -17.73
C ASP A 101 -2.61 -4.05 -18.01
N LEU A 102 -1.78 -3.94 -16.96
CA LEU A 102 -0.32 -3.81 -17.08
C LEU A 102 0.35 -5.09 -17.61
N HIS A 103 -0.22 -6.27 -17.34
CA HIS A 103 0.28 -7.56 -17.85
C HIS A 103 -0.20 -7.88 -19.28
N GLN A 104 -1.08 -7.07 -19.87
CA GLN A 104 -1.59 -7.24 -21.25
C GLN A 104 -0.91 -6.34 -22.29
N LYS A 105 0.10 -5.56 -21.91
CA LYS A 105 0.91 -4.72 -22.81
C LYS A 105 2.33 -5.24 -22.91
#